data_AF-A0A377R0W3-F1
#
_entry.id   AF-A0A377R0W3-F1
#
_cell.length_a   1.000
_cell.length_b   1.000
_cell.length_c   1.000
_cell.angle_alpha   90.00
_cell.angle_beta   90.00
_cell.angle_gamma   90.00
#
_symmetry.space_group_name_H-M   'P 1'
#
loop_
_entity.id
_entity.type
_entity.pdbx_description
1 polymer ?
#
loop_
_entity_poly.entity_id
_entity_poly.type
_entity_poly.pdbx_seq_one_letter_code
_entity_poly.pdbx_strand_id
1 'polypeptide(L)'
;MLVIIGGSGMLFAASQTLTEHSQTQVLLCGRQQARYQAILTAFEHAEFFPFDFSQAKSYAALAEKLNQQTQPISLLAWIHSPYYPHLLKLLDEIKPLLKKAYLVKGTSSNPLPQALMNDFPLTVIQLGKHTSENRWLTHQEISQQVLEAVAGKQAV
;
A
#
# COMPACT_ATOMS: atom_id res chain seq x y z
N MET A 1 -10.48 6.98 -5.18
CA MET A 1 -10.05 5.57 -5.28
C MET A 1 -8.95 5.27 -4.25
N LEU A 2 -8.97 4.07 -3.65
CA LEU A 2 -7.89 3.54 -2.82
C LEU A 2 -7.18 2.40 -3.58
N VAL A 3 -5.85 2.37 -3.55
CA VAL A 3 -5.03 1.31 -4.16
C VAL A 3 -4.18 0.67 -3.07
N ILE A 4 -4.20 -0.66 -2.97
CA ILE A 4 -3.47 -1.42 -1.94
C ILE A 4 -2.54 -2.42 -2.61
N ILE A 5 -1.22 -2.18 -2.55
CA ILE A 5 -0.18 -3.09 -3.04
C ILE A 5 0.36 -3.93 -1.89
N GLY A 6 0.28 -5.26 -2.00
CA GLY A 6 0.84 -6.16 -0.99
C GLY A 6 -0.02 -6.35 0.26
N GLY A 7 -1.32 -6.05 0.17
CA GLY A 7 -2.27 -6.13 1.29
C GLY A 7 -2.65 -7.54 1.77
N SER A 8 -2.44 -8.59 0.98
CA SER A 8 -2.94 -9.96 1.29
C SER A 8 -2.21 -10.72 2.40
N GLY A 9 -1.10 -10.19 2.93
CA GLY A 9 -0.26 -10.84 3.95
C GLY A 9 -0.53 -10.32 5.37
N MET A 10 0.51 -9.85 6.05
CA MET A 10 0.35 -9.30 7.42
C MET A 10 -0.50 -8.01 7.46
N LEU A 11 -0.76 -7.39 6.30
CA LEU A 11 -1.68 -6.25 6.14
C LEU A 11 -3.10 -6.66 5.80
N PHE A 12 -3.45 -7.94 5.86
CA PHE A 12 -4.78 -8.39 5.43
C PHE A 12 -5.90 -7.72 6.23
N ALA A 13 -5.77 -7.68 7.56
CA ALA A 13 -6.76 -7.04 8.42
C ALA A 13 -6.86 -5.54 8.13
N ALA A 14 -5.73 -4.83 7.99
CA ALA A 14 -5.74 -3.43 7.58
C ALA A 14 -6.40 -3.23 6.20
N SER A 15 -6.10 -4.08 5.22
CA SER A 15 -6.68 -4.02 3.88
C SER A 15 -8.20 -4.20 3.92
N GLN A 16 -8.68 -5.13 4.75
CA GLN A 16 -10.10 -5.37 4.95
C GLN A 16 -10.79 -4.15 5.56
N THR A 17 -10.27 -3.63 6.69
CA THR A 17 -10.84 -2.46 7.36
C THR A 17 -10.82 -1.20 6.48
N LEU A 18 -9.74 -0.98 5.73
CA LEU A 18 -9.66 0.14 4.79
C LEU A 18 -10.66 -0.01 3.63
N THR A 19 -10.91 -1.24 3.18
CA THR A 19 -11.90 -1.50 2.14
C THR A 19 -13.31 -1.25 2.66
N GLU A 20 -13.63 -1.76 3.85
CA GLU A 20 -14.91 -1.58 4.52
C GLU A 20 -15.29 -0.10 4.69
N HIS A 21 -14.32 0.73 5.10
CA HIS A 21 -14.55 2.16 5.31
C HIS A 21 -14.39 3.02 4.04
N SER A 22 -13.96 2.44 2.92
CA SER A 22 -13.79 3.20 1.67
C SER A 22 -15.15 3.45 1.02
N GLN A 23 -15.45 4.72 0.74
CA GLN A 23 -16.64 5.12 -0.03
C GLN A 23 -16.41 5.11 -1.55
N THR A 24 -15.18 4.78 -1.99
CA THR A 24 -14.81 4.73 -3.41
C THR A 24 -14.19 3.39 -3.74
N GLN A 25 -14.05 3.11 -5.04
CA GLN A 25 -13.43 1.89 -5.54
C GLN A 25 -12.09 1.61 -4.85
N VAL A 26 -11.87 0.35 -4.47
CA VAL A 26 -10.62 -0.16 -3.91
C VAL A 26 -9.99 -1.15 -4.88
N LEU A 27 -8.73 -0.90 -5.27
CA LEU A 27 -7.96 -1.81 -6.10
C LEU A 27 -6.96 -2.60 -5.24
N LEU A 28 -7.17 -3.90 -5.13
CA LEU A 28 -6.32 -4.83 -4.38
C LEU A 28 -5.28 -5.44 -5.32
N CYS A 29 -4.04 -4.97 -5.20
CA CYS A 29 -2.93 -5.38 -6.05
C CYS A 29 -2.12 -6.52 -5.40
N GLY A 30 -2.00 -7.65 -6.08
CA GLY A 30 -1.14 -8.75 -5.64
C GLY A 30 -1.06 -9.90 -6.63
N ARG A 31 -0.28 -10.93 -6.29
CA ARG A 31 0.00 -12.07 -7.19
C ARG A 31 -1.12 -13.11 -7.25
N GLN A 32 -1.93 -13.22 -6.19
CA GLN A 32 -2.91 -14.28 -6.05
C GLN A 32 -4.25 -13.70 -5.58
N GLN A 33 -5.25 -13.72 -6.46
CA GLN A 33 -6.60 -13.22 -6.15
C GLN A 33 -7.23 -13.95 -4.96
N ALA A 34 -7.01 -15.27 -4.86
CA ALA A 34 -7.57 -16.11 -3.80
C ALA A 34 -7.25 -15.60 -2.38
N ARG A 35 -6.12 -14.90 -2.19
CA ARG A 35 -5.76 -14.33 -0.89
C ARG A 35 -6.56 -13.09 -0.50
N TYR A 36 -7.27 -12.49 -1.44
CA TYR A 36 -8.19 -11.36 -1.22
C TYR A 36 -9.66 -11.80 -1.27
N GLN A 37 -9.95 -13.10 -1.39
CA GLN A 37 -11.31 -13.58 -1.66
C GLN A 37 -12.34 -13.09 -0.65
N ALA A 38 -12.00 -13.05 0.64
CA ALA A 38 -12.94 -12.58 1.66
C ALA A 38 -13.30 -11.10 1.47
N ILE A 39 -12.34 -10.25 1.07
CA ILE A 39 -12.58 -8.82 0.79
C ILE A 39 -13.41 -8.67 -0.49
N LEU A 40 -13.03 -9.39 -1.56
CA LEU A 40 -13.71 -9.34 -2.85
C LEU A 40 -15.16 -9.85 -2.79
N THR A 41 -15.46 -10.80 -1.91
CA THR A 41 -16.83 -11.29 -1.69
C THR A 41 -17.64 -10.37 -0.78
N ALA A 42 -17.00 -9.70 0.20
CA ALA A 42 -17.70 -8.85 1.15
C ALA A 42 -18.00 -7.44 0.61
N PHE A 43 -17.22 -6.94 -0.36
CA PHE A 43 -17.28 -5.54 -0.78
C PHE A 43 -17.31 -5.42 -2.31
N GLU A 44 -18.46 -5.06 -2.88
CA GLU A 44 -18.66 -4.94 -4.35
C GLU A 44 -17.76 -3.88 -5.00
N HIS A 45 -17.34 -2.86 -4.24
CA HIS A 45 -16.45 -1.81 -4.72
C HIS A 45 -14.97 -2.21 -4.69
N ALA A 46 -14.65 -3.43 -4.27
CA ALA A 46 -13.29 -3.98 -4.31
C ALA A 46 -13.03 -4.73 -5.63
N GLU A 47 -11.97 -4.36 -6.34
CA GLU A 47 -11.50 -5.02 -7.56
C GLU A 47 -10.11 -5.60 -7.31
N PHE A 48 -9.85 -6.80 -7.84
CA PHE A 48 -8.50 -7.38 -7.84
C PHE A 48 -7.73 -6.96 -9.08
N PHE A 49 -6.46 -6.59 -8.89
CA PHE A 49 -5.53 -6.33 -9.98
C PHE A 49 -4.30 -7.24 -9.87
N PRO A 50 -4.01 -8.09 -10.88
CA PRO A 50 -2.80 -8.90 -10.90
C PRO A 50 -1.54 -8.03 -10.85
N PHE A 51 -0.74 -8.17 -9.80
CA PHE A 51 0.42 -7.33 -9.58
C PHE A 51 1.57 -8.10 -8.92
N ASP A 52 2.73 -8.07 -9.55
CA ASP A 52 3.98 -8.55 -8.96
C ASP A 52 4.93 -7.37 -8.74
N PHE A 53 5.17 -7.02 -7.48
CA PHE A 53 6.02 -5.88 -7.09
C PHE A 53 7.48 -6.03 -7.52
N SER A 54 7.92 -7.24 -7.91
CA SER A 54 9.28 -7.48 -8.42
C SER A 54 9.41 -7.21 -9.92
N GLN A 55 8.29 -6.97 -10.63
CA GLN A 55 8.24 -6.90 -12.08
C GLN A 55 7.90 -5.48 -12.53
N ALA A 56 8.83 -4.79 -13.20
CA ALA A 56 8.61 -3.45 -13.74
C ALA A 56 7.34 -3.34 -14.60
N LYS A 57 7.05 -4.37 -15.41
CA LYS A 57 5.82 -4.45 -16.24
C LYS A 57 4.52 -4.37 -15.43
N SER A 58 4.49 -4.87 -14.19
CA SER A 58 3.31 -4.79 -13.34
C SER A 58 3.04 -3.35 -12.88
N TYR A 59 4.08 -2.54 -12.68
CA TYR A 59 3.93 -1.11 -12.36
C TYR A 59 3.41 -0.33 -13.57
N ALA A 60 3.96 -0.58 -14.76
CA ALA A 60 3.48 0.08 -15.99
C ALA A 60 2.00 -0.24 -16.28
N ALA A 61 1.60 -1.51 -16.18
CA ALA A 61 0.19 -1.90 -16.36
C ALA A 61 -0.73 -1.29 -15.29
N LEU A 62 -0.25 -1.20 -14.04
CA LEU A 62 -1.01 -0.53 -12.97
C LEU A 62 -1.15 0.97 -13.27
N ALA A 63 -0.08 1.64 -13.68
CA ALA A 63 -0.13 3.06 -14.03
C ALA A 63 -1.11 3.34 -15.17
N GLU A 64 -1.14 2.50 -16.21
CA GLU A 64 -2.12 2.60 -17.30
C GLU A 64 -3.56 2.50 -16.78
N LYS A 65 -3.86 1.50 -15.95
CA LYS A 65 -5.18 1.33 -15.31
C LYS A 65 -5.57 2.51 -14.42
N LEU A 66 -4.60 3.10 -13.71
CA LEU A 66 -4.81 4.23 -12.82
C LEU A 66 -4.99 5.56 -13.57
N ASN A 67 -4.29 5.76 -14.69
CA ASN A 67 -4.41 6.96 -15.53
C ASN A 67 -5.75 7.04 -16.28
N GLN A 68 -6.49 5.94 -16.36
CA GLN A 68 -7.88 5.93 -16.84
C GLN A 68 -8.88 6.45 -15.79
N GLN A 69 -8.45 6.65 -14.54
CA GLN A 69 -9.32 7.13 -13.46
C GLN A 69 -9.43 8.65 -13.46
N THR A 70 -10.62 9.15 -13.17
CA THR A 70 -10.88 10.59 -13.00
C THR A 70 -10.85 11.03 -11.54
N GLN A 71 -10.78 10.07 -10.60
CA GLN A 71 -10.81 10.33 -9.17
C GLN A 71 -9.39 10.40 -8.58
N PRO A 72 -9.17 11.22 -7.54
CA PRO A 72 -7.92 11.20 -6.79
C PRO A 72 -7.60 9.82 -6.19
N ILE A 73 -6.33 9.46 -6.20
CA ILE A 73 -5.80 8.16 -5.79
C ILE A 73 -5.12 8.29 -4.42
N SER A 74 -5.50 7.43 -3.48
CA SER A 74 -4.72 7.17 -2.27
C SER A 74 -4.05 5.81 -2.40
N LEU A 75 -2.75 5.72 -2.18
CA LEU A 75 -1.97 4.50 -2.33
C LEU A 75 -1.47 4.01 -0.97
N LEU A 76 -1.67 2.74 -0.66
CA LEU A 76 -0.98 2.01 0.41
C LEU A 76 -0.13 0.92 -0.24
N ALA A 77 1.19 0.98 -0.05
CA ALA A 77 2.11 0.01 -0.63
C ALA A 77 2.98 -0.64 0.44
N TRP A 78 3.04 -1.97 0.42
CA TRP A 78 4.08 -2.73 1.11
C TRP A 78 4.99 -3.41 0.10
N ILE A 79 6.17 -2.82 -0.09
CA ILE A 79 7.13 -3.23 -1.11
C ILE A 79 8.51 -3.38 -0.47
N HIS A 80 9.23 -4.42 -0.85
CA HIS A 80 10.62 -4.62 -0.41
C HIS A 80 11.57 -3.63 -1.07
N SER A 81 12.58 -3.18 -0.33
CA SER A 81 13.45 -2.07 -0.74
C SER A 81 14.18 -2.19 -2.08
N PRO A 82 14.56 -3.38 -2.60
CA PRO A 82 15.15 -3.48 -3.93
C PRO A 82 14.24 -2.94 -5.05
N TYR A 83 12.93 -2.82 -4.80
CA TYR A 83 11.92 -2.46 -5.81
C TYR A 83 11.38 -1.03 -5.65
N TYR A 84 11.90 -0.22 -4.72
CA TYR A 84 11.53 1.20 -4.60
C TYR A 84 11.73 2.01 -5.89
N PRO A 85 12.73 1.76 -6.74
CA PRO A 85 12.82 2.45 -8.03
C PRO A 85 11.61 2.23 -8.95
N HIS A 86 10.93 1.08 -8.86
CA HIS A 86 9.69 0.84 -9.62
C HIS A 86 8.51 1.58 -9.02
N LEU A 87 8.41 1.62 -7.68
CA LEU A 87 7.40 2.43 -7.00
C LEU A 87 7.55 3.91 -7.35
N LEU A 88 8.78 4.44 -7.36
CA LEU A 88 9.05 5.83 -7.74
C LEU A 88 8.50 6.15 -9.14
N LYS A 89 8.81 5.31 -10.13
CA LYS A 89 8.28 5.47 -11.49
C LYS A 89 6.76 5.46 -11.55
N LEU A 90 6.11 4.53 -10.82
CA LEU A 90 4.65 4.51 -10.73
C LEU A 90 4.11 5.82 -10.14
N LEU A 91 4.71 6.32 -9.05
CA LEU A 91 4.27 7.56 -8.43
C LEU A 91 4.44 8.77 -9.36
N ASP A 92 5.53 8.83 -10.14
CA ASP A 92 5.73 9.85 -11.17
C ASP A 92 4.62 9.80 -12.24
N GLU A 93 4.31 8.60 -12.73
CA GLU A 93 3.31 8.39 -13.78
C GLU A 93 1.88 8.76 -13.33
N ILE A 94 1.55 8.56 -12.06
CA ILE A 94 0.22 8.88 -11.50
C ILE A 94 0.20 10.18 -10.70
N LYS A 95 1.30 10.96 -10.71
CA LYS A 95 1.48 12.16 -9.89
C LYS A 95 0.32 13.16 -9.98
N PRO A 96 -0.29 13.44 -11.15
CA PRO A 96 -1.42 14.36 -11.26
C PRO A 96 -2.67 13.90 -10.51
N LEU A 97 -2.83 12.59 -10.29
CA LEU A 97 -3.98 11.98 -9.62
C LEU A 97 -3.68 11.63 -8.15
N LEU A 98 -2.42 11.65 -7.74
CA LEU A 98 -1.98 11.18 -6.44
C LEU A 98 -2.36 12.16 -5.32
N LYS A 99 -3.29 11.74 -4.45
CA LYS A 99 -3.70 12.49 -3.27
C LYS A 99 -2.77 12.25 -2.08
N LYS A 100 -2.49 10.98 -1.78
CA LYS A 100 -1.65 10.54 -0.66
C LYS A 100 -1.03 9.18 -0.97
N ALA A 101 0.19 8.96 -0.49
CA ALA A 101 0.85 7.66 -0.54
C ALA A 101 1.32 7.25 0.86
N TYR A 102 1.22 5.96 1.15
CA TYR A 102 1.72 5.32 2.35
C TYR A 102 2.64 4.17 1.93
N LEU A 103 3.88 4.18 2.41
CA LEU A 103 4.84 3.10 2.17
C LEU A 103 5.16 2.38 3.46
N VAL A 104 4.73 1.12 3.54
CA VAL A 104 5.11 0.21 4.62
C VAL A 104 6.48 -0.37 4.31
N LYS A 105 7.43 -0.19 5.24
CA LYS A 105 8.77 -0.78 5.15
C LYS A 105 9.19 -1.49 6.43
N GLY A 106 10.09 -2.45 6.31
CA GLY A 106 10.72 -3.09 7.45
C GLY A 106 11.82 -2.21 8.08
N THR A 107 12.12 -2.44 9.35
CA THR A 107 13.26 -1.83 10.06
C THR A 107 14.60 -2.09 9.38
N SER A 108 14.78 -3.27 8.77
CA SER A 108 15.97 -3.65 8.00
C SER A 108 15.94 -3.23 6.52
N SER A 109 14.91 -2.51 6.07
CA SER A 109 14.82 -2.05 4.68
C SER A 109 15.79 -0.91 4.41
N ASN A 110 16.38 -0.89 3.21
CA ASN A 110 17.30 0.16 2.77
C ASN A 110 16.67 1.57 2.91
N PRO A 111 17.51 2.62 3.01
CA PRO A 111 17.04 4.00 2.93
C PRO A 111 16.18 4.23 1.68
N LEU A 112 15.18 5.10 1.81
CA LEU A 112 14.37 5.51 0.69
C LEU A 112 15.17 6.44 -0.23
N PRO A 113 15.02 6.32 -1.56
CA PRO A 113 15.43 7.35 -2.49
C PRO A 113 14.92 8.73 -2.05
N GLN A 114 15.78 9.75 -2.05
CA GLN A 114 15.41 11.09 -1.58
C GLN A 114 14.24 11.69 -2.37
N ALA A 115 14.15 11.39 -3.67
CA ALA A 115 13.02 11.77 -4.53
C ALA A 115 11.66 11.27 -4.00
N LEU A 116 11.60 10.06 -3.45
CA LEU A 116 10.35 9.53 -2.87
C LEU A 116 9.88 10.36 -1.67
N MET A 117 10.80 10.92 -0.89
CA MET A 117 10.45 11.69 0.31
C MET A 117 10.10 13.14 0.02
N ASN A 118 10.69 13.73 -1.03
CA ASN A 118 10.55 15.16 -1.30
C ASN A 118 9.47 15.47 -2.35
N ASP A 119 9.24 14.58 -3.31
CA ASP A 119 8.49 14.92 -4.52
C ASP A 119 7.03 14.45 -4.49
N PHE A 120 6.63 13.71 -3.44
CA PHE A 120 5.32 13.09 -3.30
C PHE A 120 4.73 13.27 -1.90
N PRO A 121 3.39 13.25 -1.76
CA PRO A 121 2.71 13.23 -0.46
C PRO A 121 2.83 11.84 0.20
N LEU A 122 4.06 11.42 0.51
CA LEU A 122 4.41 10.10 1.00
C LEU A 122 4.58 10.08 2.53
N THR A 123 3.86 9.18 3.20
CA THR A 123 4.08 8.83 4.60
C THR A 123 4.72 7.46 4.69
N VAL A 124 5.81 7.34 5.44
CA VAL A 124 6.54 6.09 5.61
C VAL A 124 6.11 5.45 6.92
N ILE A 125 5.65 4.20 6.86
CA ILE A 125 5.24 3.42 8.02
C ILE A 125 6.31 2.35 8.23
N GLN A 126 7.14 2.54 9.27
CA GLN A 126 8.22 1.61 9.57
C GLN A 126 7.73 0.57 10.58
N LEU A 127 7.65 -0.69 10.12
CA LEU A 127 7.27 -1.83 10.92
C LEU A 127 8.49 -2.69 11.27
N GLY A 128 8.47 -3.35 12.41
CA GLY A 128 9.54 -4.28 12.78
C GLY A 128 9.39 -4.84 14.18
N LYS A 129 10.38 -4.57 15.03
CA LYS A 129 10.37 -5.02 16.43
C LYS A 129 9.42 -4.15 17.25
N HIS A 130 8.82 -4.76 18.27
CA HIS A 130 8.06 -4.05 19.28
C HIS A 130 8.98 -3.06 20.02
N THR A 131 8.48 -1.87 20.36
CA THR A 131 9.30 -0.79 20.93
C THR A 131 9.70 -1.05 22.38
N SER A 132 8.84 -1.73 23.15
CA SER A 132 9.10 -2.08 24.56
C SER A 132 9.43 -3.55 24.81
N GLU A 133 9.24 -4.43 23.82
CA GLU A 133 9.43 -5.87 23.98
C GLU A 133 10.45 -6.37 22.94
N ASN A 134 11.36 -7.27 23.31
CA ASN A 134 12.34 -7.83 22.36
C ASN A 134 11.73 -8.95 21.49
N ARG A 135 10.64 -8.65 20.79
CA ARG A 135 9.96 -9.53 19.84
C ARG A 135 9.56 -8.78 18.58
N TRP A 136 9.18 -9.53 17.54
CA TRP A 136 8.55 -8.96 16.35
C TRP A 136 7.09 -8.59 16.61
N LEU A 137 6.60 -7.60 15.87
CA LEU A 137 5.18 -7.27 15.86
C LEU A 137 4.37 -8.44 15.28
N THR A 138 3.21 -8.68 15.86
CA THR A 138 2.18 -9.58 15.35
C THR A 138 1.49 -8.96 14.12
N HIS A 139 0.79 -9.77 13.33
CA HIS A 139 0.01 -9.27 12.19
C HIS A 139 -1.07 -8.25 12.62
N GLN A 140 -1.66 -8.44 13.81
CA GLN A 140 -2.65 -7.52 14.35
C GLN A 140 -2.02 -6.17 14.69
N GLU A 141 -0.88 -6.14 15.38
CA GLU A 141 -0.16 -4.90 15.69
C GLU A 141 0.32 -4.20 14.42
N ILE A 142 0.83 -4.95 13.44
CA ILE A 142 1.20 -4.42 12.12
C ILE A 142 0.02 -3.74 11.45
N SER A 143 -1.14 -4.42 11.38
CA SER A 143 -2.33 -3.86 10.75
C SER A 143 -2.83 -2.63 11.50
N GLN A 144 -2.84 -2.67 12.83
CA GLN A 144 -3.27 -1.57 13.69
C GLN A 144 -2.40 -0.31 13.46
N GLN A 145 -1.07 -0.45 13.47
CA GLN A 145 -0.17 0.68 13.22
C GLN A 145 -0.37 1.29 11.83
N VAL A 146 -0.66 0.46 10.82
CA VAL A 146 -0.97 0.97 9.47
C VAL A 146 -2.29 1.75 9.46
N LEU A 147 -3.33 1.25 10.12
CA LEU A 147 -4.61 1.95 10.21
C LEU A 147 -4.49 3.28 10.94
N GLU A 148 -3.72 3.33 12.03
CA GLU A 148 -3.45 4.57 12.77
C GLU A 148 -2.72 5.61 11.91
N ALA A 149 -1.67 5.19 11.21
CA ALA A 149 -0.93 6.05 10.30
C ALA A 149 -1.82 6.59 9.15
N VAL A 150 -2.66 5.75 8.55
CA VAL A 150 -3.59 6.16 7.48
C VAL A 150 -4.66 7.13 8.02
N ALA A 151 -5.09 6.96 9.27
CA ALA A 151 -6.02 7.86 9.94
C ALA A 151 -5.39 9.19 10.39
N GLY A 152 -4.07 9.39 10.20
CA GLY A 152 -3.35 10.58 10.67
C GLY A 152 -3.12 10.61 12.18
N LYS A 153 -3.35 9.49 12.87
CA LYS A 153 -2.99 9.31 14.27
C LYS A 153 -1.57 8.77 14.27
N GLN A 154 -0.56 9.65 14.32
CA GLN A 154 0.82 9.19 14.39
C GLN A 154 1.00 8.33 15.66
N ALA A 155 1.42 7.08 15.48
CA ALA A 155 2.08 6.33 16.53
C ALA A 155 3.45 6.99 16.77
N VAL A 156 3.61 7.55 17.97
CA VAL A 156 4.87 8.11 18.50
C VAL A 156 5.87 6.99 18.73
#